data_AF-A0A355F1P0-F1
#
_entry.id   AF-A0A355F1P0-F1
#
_cell.length_a   1.000
_cell.length_b   1.000
_cell.length_c   1.000
_cell.angle_alpha   90.00
_cell.angle_beta   90.00
_cell.angle_gamma   90.00
#
_symmetry.space_group_name_H-M   'P 1'
#
loop_
_entity.id
_entity.type
_entity.pdbx_description
1 polymer ?
#
loop_
_entity_poly.entity_id
_entity_poly.type
_entity_poly.pdbx_seq_one_letter_code
_entity_poly.pdbx_strand_id
1 'polypeptide(L)'
;MHTVQNVTGRLVEVRVASPLTLEEVQKFTNELRLVISRIPERYIGVVDLLHADTFPVDVAQGLIQLLSAMSDRVERTAFLIGESAIFSLQIERVLRNAANPNRKAFRDPLPLGKWLEEILTQNEHTRLELFLERRGEIR
;
A
#
# COMPACT_ATOMS: atom_id res chain seq x y z
N MET A 1 11.32 0.15 -8.42
CA MET A 1 11.86 0.30 -7.04
C MET A 1 10.73 0.27 -6.02
N HIS A 2 10.95 -0.36 -4.85
CA HIS A 2 9.97 -0.39 -3.77
C HIS A 2 10.64 -0.35 -2.40
N THR A 3 9.88 0.00 -1.36
CA THR A 3 10.26 -0.17 0.03
C THR A 3 9.10 -0.77 0.82
N VAL A 4 9.42 -1.56 1.84
CA VAL A 4 8.46 -2.08 2.83
C VAL A 4 9.04 -1.90 4.23
N GLN A 5 8.30 -1.24 5.11
CA GLN A 5 8.73 -0.99 6.48
C GLN A 5 7.58 -1.22 7.46
N ASN A 6 7.92 -1.64 8.67
CA ASN A 6 7.05 -1.58 9.84
C ASN A 6 7.87 -0.94 10.96
N VAL A 7 7.55 0.30 11.30
CA VAL A 7 8.34 1.09 12.26
C VAL A 7 7.74 1.02 13.66
N THR A 8 6.41 1.00 13.76
CA THR A 8 5.70 0.90 15.04
C THR A 8 4.37 0.17 14.87
N GLY A 9 4.00 -0.58 15.91
CA GLY A 9 2.73 -1.28 15.98
C GLY A 9 2.46 -2.13 14.73
N ARG A 10 1.27 -1.94 14.17
CA ARG A 10 0.68 -2.73 13.09
C ARG A 10 0.76 -2.00 11.74
N LEU A 11 1.27 -0.76 11.72
CA LEU A 11 1.37 0.04 10.51
C LEU A 11 2.50 -0.47 9.62
N VAL A 12 2.15 -0.89 8.42
CA VAL A 12 3.06 -1.29 7.35
C VAL A 12 3.05 -0.22 6.28
N GLU A 13 4.22 0.30 5.99
CA GLU A 13 4.46 1.37 5.03
C GLU A 13 5.06 0.77 3.78
N VAL A 14 4.46 1.08 2.64
CA VAL A 14 4.93 0.62 1.33
C VAL A 14 5.07 1.81 0.40
N ARG A 15 6.18 1.86 -0.32
CA ARG A 15 6.34 2.79 -1.45
C ARG A 15 6.64 1.99 -2.70
N VAL A 16 6.01 2.35 -3.80
CA VAL A 16 6.26 1.71 -5.09
C VAL A 16 6.40 2.78 -6.16
N ALA A 17 7.44 2.63 -6.97
CA ALA A 17 7.68 3.49 -8.12
C ALA A 17 7.91 2.67 -9.38
N SER A 18 7.50 3.25 -10.50
CA SER A 18 7.70 2.69 -11.84
C SER A 18 9.14 2.92 -12.34
N PRO A 19 9.62 2.10 -13.28
CA PRO A 19 8.98 0.87 -13.77
C PRO A 19 8.94 -0.22 -12.69
N LEU A 20 7.88 -1.02 -12.69
CA LEU A 20 7.74 -2.20 -11.84
C LEU A 20 7.60 -3.43 -12.73
N THR A 21 8.47 -4.41 -12.50
CA THR A 21 8.50 -5.69 -13.20
C THR A 21 7.88 -6.81 -12.35
N LEU A 22 7.55 -7.95 -12.96
CA LEU A 22 7.04 -9.11 -12.22
C LEU A 22 8.06 -9.65 -11.20
N GLU A 23 9.36 -9.59 -11.52
CA GLU A 23 10.41 -9.97 -10.58
C GLU A 23 10.45 -9.03 -9.37
N GLU A 24 10.27 -7.72 -9.57
CA GLU A 24 10.16 -6.78 -8.48
C GLU A 24 8.89 -7.00 -7.64
N VAL A 25 7.76 -7.38 -8.24
CA VAL A 25 6.55 -7.77 -7.51
C VAL A 25 6.83 -8.99 -6.62
N GLN A 26 7.60 -9.97 -7.12
CA GLN A 26 7.96 -11.15 -6.35
C GLN A 26 8.87 -10.79 -5.16
N LYS A 27 9.87 -9.91 -5.38
CA LYS A 27 10.75 -9.39 -4.31
C LYS A 27 9.94 -8.63 -3.26
N PHE A 28 9.10 -7.70 -3.69
CA PHE A 28 8.17 -6.95 -2.85
C PHE A 28 7.27 -7.87 -2.02
N THR A 29 6.71 -8.91 -2.65
CA THR A 29 5.85 -9.90 -1.97
C THR A 29 6.59 -10.59 -0.83
N ASN A 30 7.85 -10.97 -1.04
CA ASN A 30 8.65 -11.65 -0.03
C ASN A 30 9.00 -10.71 1.13
N GLU A 31 9.41 -9.47 0.84
CA GLU A 31 9.68 -8.45 1.86
C GLU A 31 8.44 -8.13 2.69
N LEU A 32 7.29 -7.93 2.01
CA LEU A 32 6.02 -7.68 2.67
C LEU A 32 5.61 -8.82 3.61
N ARG A 33 5.77 -10.07 3.18
CA ARG A 33 5.50 -11.23 4.03
C ARG A 33 6.42 -11.30 5.24
N LEU A 34 7.71 -11.00 5.08
CA LEU A 34 8.68 -10.98 6.18
C LEU A 34 8.37 -9.90 7.21
N VAL A 35 7.90 -8.74 6.77
CA VAL A 35 7.46 -7.66 7.66
C VAL A 35 6.17 -8.06 8.39
N ILE A 36 5.15 -8.51 7.65
CA ILE A 36 3.85 -8.87 8.23
C ILE A 36 3.95 -10.08 9.17
N SER A 37 4.88 -11.01 8.95
CA SER A 37 5.03 -12.19 9.82
C SER A 37 5.48 -11.85 11.24
N ARG A 38 6.01 -10.63 11.45
CA ARG A 38 6.42 -10.13 12.78
C ARG A 38 5.26 -9.46 13.52
N ILE A 39 4.15 -9.18 12.85
CA ILE A 39 2.96 -8.57 13.43
C ILE A 39 2.00 -9.71 13.77
N PRO A 40 1.72 -10.02 15.05
CA PRO A 40 0.84 -11.13 15.40
C PRO A 40 -0.60 -10.91 14.93
N GLU A 41 -1.05 -9.66 15.01
CA GLU A 41 -2.39 -9.20 14.65
C GLU A 41 -2.57 -8.95 13.14
N ARG A 42 -3.74 -8.43 12.75
CA ARG A 42 -3.94 -7.90 11.40
C ARG A 42 -3.16 -6.58 11.27
N TYR A 43 -2.54 -6.38 10.11
CA TYR A 43 -1.77 -5.17 9.83
C TYR A 43 -2.64 -4.07 9.21
N ILE A 44 -2.20 -2.83 9.36
CA ILE A 44 -2.74 -1.65 8.69
C ILE A 44 -1.73 -1.21 7.64
N GLY A 45 -2.14 -1.11 6.39
CA GLY A 45 -1.26 -0.73 5.29
C GLY A 45 -1.43 0.73 4.88
N VAL A 46 -0.34 1.43 4.65
CA VAL A 46 -0.30 2.67 3.88
C VAL A 46 0.64 2.49 2.69
N VAL A 47 0.15 2.78 1.49
CA VAL A 47 0.88 2.58 0.24
C VAL A 47 0.99 3.88 -0.51
N ASP A 48 2.20 4.31 -0.84
CA ASP A 48 2.48 5.46 -1.70
C ASP A 48 2.82 4.98 -3.12
N LEU A 49 1.96 5.36 -4.07
CA LEU A 49 2.09 5.08 -5.50
C LEU A 49 2.26 6.37 -6.34
N LEU A 50 2.67 7.49 -5.73
CA LEU A 50 2.78 8.78 -6.44
C LEU A 50 3.82 8.77 -7.58
N HIS A 51 4.80 7.87 -7.52
CA HIS A 51 5.83 7.69 -8.56
C HIS A 51 5.60 6.46 -9.43
N ALA A 52 4.39 5.90 -9.40
CA ALA A 52 3.99 4.84 -10.30
C ALA A 52 3.04 5.40 -11.37
N ASP A 53 3.36 5.15 -12.64
CA ASP A 53 2.64 5.75 -13.75
C ASP A 53 1.81 4.74 -14.53
N THR A 54 2.29 3.49 -14.62
CA THR A 54 1.57 2.39 -15.26
C THR A 54 1.98 1.07 -14.65
N PHE A 55 1.05 0.10 -14.61
CA PHE A 55 1.41 -1.30 -14.37
C PHE A 55 1.13 -2.13 -15.61
N PRO A 56 2.14 -2.86 -16.13
CA PRO A 56 1.92 -3.92 -17.10
C PRO A 56 0.82 -4.89 -16.65
N VAL A 57 0.15 -5.55 -17.59
CA VAL A 57 -1.01 -6.39 -17.31
C VAL A 57 -0.67 -7.54 -16.36
N ASP A 58 0.47 -8.18 -16.57
CA ASP A 58 1.02 -9.24 -15.73
C ASP A 58 1.36 -8.75 -14.32
N VAL A 59 1.93 -7.54 -14.20
CA VAL A 59 2.20 -6.88 -12.91
C VAL A 59 0.90 -6.60 -12.17
N ALA A 60 -0.10 -6.04 -12.83
CA ALA A 60 -1.42 -5.81 -12.24
C ALA A 60 -2.08 -7.11 -11.77
N GLN A 61 -1.94 -8.21 -12.53
CA GLN A 61 -2.45 -9.52 -12.14
C GLN A 61 -1.71 -10.09 -10.92
N GLY A 62 -0.39 -9.92 -10.87
CA GLY A 62 0.43 -10.29 -9.72
C GLY A 62 0.03 -9.53 -8.45
N LEU A 63 -0.23 -8.22 -8.58
CA LEU A 63 -0.73 -7.40 -7.47
C LEU A 63 -2.12 -7.85 -6.99
N ILE A 64 -3.04 -8.21 -7.89
CA ILE A 64 -4.34 -8.77 -7.51
C ILE A 64 -4.14 -10.06 -6.70
N GLN A 65 -3.31 -10.99 -7.17
CA GLN A 65 -3.04 -12.25 -6.48
C GLN A 65 -2.42 -12.01 -5.09
N LEU A 66 -1.45 -11.10 -5.00
CA LEU A 66 -0.83 -10.72 -3.73
C LEU A 66 -1.85 -10.16 -2.75
N LEU A 67 -2.63 -9.16 -3.17
CA LEU A 67 -3.59 -8.50 -2.30
C LEU A 67 -4.68 -9.49 -1.85
N SER A 68 -5.19 -10.34 -2.74
CA SER A 68 -6.14 -11.38 -2.39
C SER A 68 -5.58 -12.35 -1.35
N ALA A 69 -4.33 -12.81 -1.53
CA ALA A 69 -3.69 -13.74 -0.60
C ALA A 69 -3.44 -13.15 0.79
N MET A 70 -3.39 -11.82 0.93
CA MET A 70 -3.18 -11.12 2.20
C MET A 70 -4.49 -10.68 2.89
N SER A 71 -5.66 -10.96 2.30
CA SER A 71 -6.94 -10.41 2.76
C SER A 71 -7.30 -10.76 4.21
N ASP A 72 -6.93 -11.94 4.71
CA ASP A 72 -7.24 -12.33 6.10
C ASP A 72 -6.32 -11.67 7.15
N ARG A 73 -5.16 -11.18 6.70
CA ARG A 73 -4.14 -10.55 7.52
C ARG A 73 -4.24 -9.02 7.54
N VAL A 74 -5.08 -8.43 6.69
CA VAL A 74 -5.23 -6.98 6.61
C VAL A 74 -6.44 -6.49 7.40
N GLU A 75 -6.24 -5.46 8.20
CA GLU A 75 -7.35 -4.75 8.85
C GLU A 75 -7.87 -3.63 7.95
N ARG A 76 -6.95 -2.82 7.40
CA ARG A 76 -7.25 -1.71 6.49
C ARG A 76 -6.03 -1.39 5.62
N THR A 77 -6.21 -0.99 4.36
CA THR A 77 -5.11 -0.45 3.54
C THR A 77 -5.55 0.77 2.75
N ALA A 78 -4.78 1.84 2.88
CA ALA A 78 -4.96 3.03 2.06
C ALA A 78 -3.86 3.15 1.01
N PHE A 79 -4.27 3.45 -0.22
CA PHE A 79 -3.37 3.67 -1.35
C PHE A 79 -3.42 5.14 -1.76
N LEU A 80 -2.30 5.84 -1.63
CA LEU A 80 -2.13 7.18 -2.18
C LEU A 80 -1.70 7.06 -3.64
N ILE A 81 -2.52 7.58 -4.56
CA ILE A 81 -2.31 7.49 -6.01
C ILE A 81 -2.12 8.88 -6.62
N GLY A 82 -1.29 8.95 -7.67
CA GLY A 82 -1.03 10.18 -8.42
C GLY A 82 -2.23 10.67 -9.24
N GLU A 83 -2.08 11.82 -9.89
CA GLU A 83 -3.17 12.47 -10.62
C GLU A 83 -3.57 11.79 -11.93
N SER A 84 -2.68 10.95 -12.49
CA SER A 84 -2.92 10.21 -13.74
C SER A 84 -4.23 9.43 -13.67
N ALA A 85 -5.20 9.83 -14.50
CA ALA A 85 -6.51 9.21 -14.55
C ALA A 85 -6.43 7.74 -15.00
N ILE A 86 -5.54 7.44 -15.95
CA ILE A 86 -5.33 6.08 -16.46
C ILE A 86 -4.80 5.19 -15.34
N PHE A 87 -3.75 5.64 -14.63
CA PHE A 87 -3.18 4.88 -13.53
C PHE A 87 -4.16 4.69 -12.39
N SER A 88 -4.91 5.75 -12.05
CA SER A 88 -5.96 5.70 -11.01
C SER A 88 -6.99 4.61 -11.32
N LEU A 89 -7.49 4.55 -12.56
CA LEU A 89 -8.44 3.53 -12.99
C LEU A 89 -7.84 2.12 -12.93
N GLN A 90 -6.56 1.97 -13.27
CA GLN A 90 -5.85 0.69 -13.15
C GLN A 90 -5.78 0.23 -11.68
N ILE A 91 -5.41 1.11 -10.75
CA ILE A 91 -5.35 0.78 -9.32
C ILE A 91 -6.73 0.44 -8.78
N GLU A 92 -7.75 1.24 -9.08
CA GLU A 92 -9.11 0.93 -8.66
C GLU A 92 -9.58 -0.44 -9.18
N ARG A 93 -9.22 -0.79 -10.43
CA ARG A 93 -9.51 -2.12 -10.97
C ARG A 93 -8.79 -3.22 -10.19
N VAL A 94 -7.52 -3.03 -9.85
CA VAL A 94 -6.75 -3.98 -9.03
C VAL A 94 -7.43 -4.17 -7.67
N LEU A 95 -7.77 -3.08 -6.97
CA LEU A 95 -8.40 -3.14 -5.65
C LEU A 95 -9.78 -3.82 -5.68
N ARG A 96 -10.61 -3.51 -6.69
CA ARG A 96 -11.91 -4.16 -6.87
C ARG A 96 -11.76 -5.68 -7.09
N ASN A 97 -10.81 -6.11 -7.92
CA ASN A 97 -10.60 -7.53 -8.21
C ASN A 97 -9.92 -8.29 -7.06
N ALA A 98 -9.19 -7.61 -6.18
CA ALA A 98 -8.64 -8.19 -4.96
C ALA A 98 -9.70 -8.42 -3.85
N ALA A 99 -10.95 -8.01 -4.09
CA ALA A 99 -12.16 -8.33 -3.32
C ALA A 99 -12.07 -8.14 -1.80
N ASN A 100 -11.43 -7.05 -1.33
CA ASN A 100 -11.40 -6.69 0.08
C ASN A 100 -11.95 -5.27 0.29
N PRO A 101 -13.10 -5.10 0.97
CA PRO A 101 -13.72 -3.79 1.18
C PRO A 101 -12.89 -2.86 2.06
N ASN A 102 -11.90 -3.39 2.80
CA ASN A 102 -11.04 -2.61 3.68
C ASN A 102 -9.84 -1.98 2.93
N ARG A 103 -9.88 -1.95 1.60
CA ARG A 103 -8.87 -1.29 0.77
C ARG A 103 -9.49 -0.11 0.04
N LYS A 104 -8.84 1.04 0.12
CA LYS A 104 -9.32 2.27 -0.52
C LYS A 104 -8.19 3.07 -1.13
N ALA A 105 -8.43 3.62 -2.32
CA ALA A 105 -7.52 4.55 -2.97
C ALA A 105 -7.92 6.00 -2.65
N PHE A 106 -6.91 6.85 -2.54
CA PHE A 106 -7.01 8.28 -2.24
C PHE A 106 -6.07 9.06 -3.13
N ARG A 107 -6.52 10.23 -3.59
CA ARG A 107 -5.67 11.19 -4.32
C ARG A 107 -5.04 12.24 -3.41
N ASP A 108 -5.55 12.37 -2.20
CA ASP A 108 -5.13 13.39 -1.23
C ASP A 108 -4.69 12.68 0.07
N PRO A 109 -3.49 13.01 0.60
CA PRO A 109 -3.01 12.45 1.86
C PRO A 109 -3.89 12.82 3.07
N LEU A 110 -4.60 13.95 3.06
CA LEU A 110 -5.40 14.39 4.21
C LEU A 110 -6.64 13.49 4.45
N PRO A 111 -7.51 13.22 3.46
CA PRO A 111 -8.58 12.24 3.61
C PRO A 111 -8.07 10.82 3.88
N LEU A 112 -6.91 10.46 3.34
CA LEU A 112 -6.28 9.17 3.62
C LEU A 112 -5.92 9.05 5.11
N GLY A 113 -5.25 10.08 5.64
CA GLY A 113 -4.85 10.14 7.04
C GLY A 113 -6.03 9.98 7.98
N LYS A 114 -7.06 10.82 7.80
CA LYS A 114 -8.30 10.76 8.59
C LYS A 114 -8.98 9.40 8.56
N TRP A 115 -8.97 8.74 7.41
CA TRP A 115 -9.60 7.43 7.27
C TRP A 115 -8.82 6.31 7.98
N LEU A 116 -7.48 6.40 8.05
CA LEU A 116 -6.71 5.43 8.85
C LEU A 116 -6.75 5.77 10.34
N GLU A 117 -6.75 7.05 10.71
CA GLU A 117 -6.78 7.54 12.11
C GLU A 117 -7.87 6.87 12.95
N GLU A 118 -9.03 6.57 12.36
CA GLU A 118 -10.15 5.87 13.02
C GLU A 118 -9.77 4.55 13.73
N ILE A 119 -8.67 3.90 13.31
CA ILE A 119 -8.23 2.60 13.84
C ILE A 119 -6.76 2.58 14.29
N LEU A 120 -6.05 3.70 14.17
CA LEU A 120 -4.65 3.79 14.56
C LEU A 120 -4.52 4.11 16.05
N THR A 121 -3.50 3.52 16.67
CA THR A 121 -2.98 4.01 17.95
C THR A 121 -2.25 5.33 17.77
N GLN A 122 -2.01 6.08 18.85
CA GLN A 122 -1.31 7.37 18.79
C GLN A 122 0.09 7.28 18.16
N ASN A 123 0.83 6.20 18.44
CA ASN A 123 2.17 6.00 17.88
C ASN A 123 2.11 5.72 16.37
N GLU A 124 1.15 4.92 15.92
CA GLU A 124 0.96 4.63 14.50
C GLU A 124 0.45 5.87 13.75
N HIS A 125 -0.41 6.68 14.36
CA HIS A 125 -0.85 7.96 13.80
C HIS A 125 0.33 8.90 13.56
N THR A 126 1.14 9.13 14.59
CA THR A 126 2.36 9.97 14.48
C THR A 126 3.29 9.44 13.38
N ARG A 127 3.41 8.11 13.25
CA ARG A 127 4.23 7.51 12.20
C ARG A 127 3.62 7.70 10.80
N LEU A 128 2.30 7.59 10.67
CA LEU A 128 1.59 7.84 9.42
C LEU A 128 1.80 9.28 8.93
N GLU A 129 1.73 10.27 9.82
CA GLU A 129 2.00 11.67 9.48
C GLU A 129 3.40 11.84 8.90
N LEU A 130 4.43 11.29 9.56
CA LEU A 130 5.81 11.32 9.08
C LEU A 130 5.97 10.63 7.70
N PHE A 131 5.24 9.54 7.47
CA PHE A 131 5.22 8.86 6.18
C PHE A 131 4.60 9.76 5.09
N LEU A 132 3.47 10.40 5.36
CA LEU A 132 2.76 11.24 4.39
C LEU A 132 3.44 12.60 4.14
N GLU A 133 4.17 13.14 5.13
CA GLU A 133 5.02 14.31 4.95
C GLU A 133 6.12 14.06 3.91
N ARG A 134 6.73 12.87 3.96
CA ARG A 134 7.78 12.44 3.03
C ARG A 134 7.24 11.75 1.79
N ARG A 135 5.94 11.84 1.50
CA ARG A 135 5.32 11.22 0.31
C ARG A 135 6.10 11.56 -0.96
N GLY A 136 6.22 10.61 -1.87
CA GLY A 136 7.01 10.74 -3.08
C GLY A 136 8.53 10.59 -2.91
N GLU A 137 9.07 10.61 -1.70
CA GLU A 137 10.46 10.18 -1.49
C GLU A 137 10.56 8.66 -1.60
N ILE A 138 11.51 8.13 -2.38
CA ILE A 138 11.84 6.71 -2.34
C ILE A 138 13.24 6.62 -1.70
N ARG A 139 13.27 6.36 -0.40
CA ARG A 139 14.49 6.25 0.42
C ARG A 139 14.39 5.04 1.34
#